data_AF-A0A435FTN3-F1
#
_entry.id   AF-A0A435FTN3-F1
#
_cell.length_a   1.000
_cell.length_b   1.000
_cell.length_c   1.000
_cell.angle_alpha   90.00
_cell.angle_beta   90.00
_cell.angle_gamma   90.00
#
_symmetry.space_group_name_H-M   'P 1'
#
loop_
_entity.id
_entity.type
_entity.pdbx_description
1 polymer ?
#
loop_
_entity_poly.entity_id
_entity_poly.type
_entity_poly.pdbx_seq_one_letter_code
_entity_poly.pdbx_strand_id
1 'polypeptide(L)'
;MTAIMEAPYPQPYQYNAITLFFTARALGFGLTAAYGAQAVATIISIAIAVWLWRPGRQVSHQERVALTAVLAILATPYGYTYDTIGLAVAVAMLAAMTSRPPRLILAICWLWPFVTHYFTWGGYCVAVLVPLFLARGCCLRYGREAGRLKSPQSRRWRSGSGRSRSGATAPAIFRLA
;
A
#
# COMPACT_ATOMS: atom_id res chain seq x y z
N MET A 1 23.42 -0.22 12.30
CA MET A 1 22.07 0.39 12.27
C MET A 1 21.07 -0.26 13.22
N THR A 2 21.32 -1.45 13.77
CA THR A 2 20.43 -2.10 14.75
C THR A 2 20.26 -1.31 16.05
N ALA A 3 21.29 -0.58 16.48
CA ALA A 3 21.27 0.24 17.70
C ALA A 3 20.09 1.23 17.77
N ILE A 4 19.64 1.78 16.63
CA ILE A 4 18.47 2.68 16.57
C ILE A 4 17.16 1.93 16.84
N MET A 5 17.07 0.68 16.35
CA MET A 5 15.89 -0.18 16.42
C MET A 5 15.74 -0.82 17.80
N GLU A 6 16.87 -1.18 18.41
CA GLU A 6 16.94 -1.89 19.69
C GLU A 6 16.97 -0.94 20.89
N ALA A 7 17.17 0.36 20.67
CA ALA A 7 17.12 1.37 21.71
C ALA A 7 15.78 1.35 22.48
N PRO A 8 15.79 1.74 23.77
CA PRO A 8 14.57 1.93 24.54
C PRO A 8 13.63 2.89 23.82
N TYR A 9 12.39 2.47 23.56
CA TYR A 9 11.38 3.31 22.93
C TYR A 9 10.67 4.15 24.01
N PRO A 10 10.39 5.45 23.78
CA PRO A 10 10.68 6.24 22.58
C PRO A 10 12.02 7.01 22.64
N GLN A 11 12.61 7.26 21.47
CA GLN A 11 13.72 8.19 21.26
C GLN A 11 13.38 9.24 20.20
N PRO A 12 13.94 10.46 20.24
CA PRO A 12 13.59 11.54 19.31
C PRO A 12 13.70 11.17 17.82
N TYR A 13 14.73 10.40 17.45
CA TYR A 13 14.93 9.96 16.06
C TYR A 13 13.91 8.90 15.61
N GLN A 14 13.25 8.20 16.54
CA GLN A 14 12.21 7.22 16.25
C GLN A 14 10.85 7.90 15.95
N TYR A 15 10.68 9.19 16.30
CA TYR A 15 9.44 9.94 16.03
C TYR A 15 9.19 10.22 14.55
N ASN A 16 10.21 10.06 13.70
CA ASN A 16 10.00 10.17 12.25
C ASN A 16 9.69 8.82 11.62
N ALA A 17 9.67 7.73 12.37
CA ALA A 17 9.50 6.41 11.80
C ALA A 17 8.06 6.16 11.33
N ILE A 18 7.94 5.48 10.18
CA ILE A 18 6.65 5.18 9.53
C ILE A 18 6.40 3.69 9.32
N THR A 19 7.07 2.85 10.11
CA THR A 19 7.11 1.40 9.88
C THR A 19 6.24 0.62 10.85
N LEU A 20 5.87 -0.60 10.44
CA LEU A 20 5.12 -1.54 11.29
C LEU A 20 5.91 -1.90 12.55
N PHE A 21 7.24 -1.98 12.45
CA PHE A 21 8.11 -2.15 13.61
C PHE A 21 7.85 -1.07 14.66
N PHE A 22 7.99 0.21 14.31
CA PHE A 22 7.84 1.29 15.29
C PHE A 22 6.39 1.48 15.76
N THR A 23 5.41 1.17 14.91
CA THR A 23 4.01 1.05 15.34
C THR A 23 3.86 -0.03 16.42
N ALA A 24 4.46 -1.21 16.26
CA ALA A 24 4.42 -2.26 17.28
C ALA A 24 5.14 -1.83 18.57
N ARG A 25 6.30 -1.17 18.47
CA ARG A 25 7.02 -0.62 19.63
C ARG A 25 6.19 0.42 20.38
N ALA A 26 5.50 1.32 19.66
CA ALA A 26 4.60 2.32 20.24
C ALA A 26 3.40 1.70 20.97
N LEU A 27 2.94 0.53 20.52
CA LEU A 27 1.89 -0.25 21.19
C LEU A 27 2.39 -1.06 22.40
N GLY A 28 3.67 -0.92 22.77
CA GLY A 28 4.27 -1.60 23.91
C GLY A 28 4.83 -2.99 23.62
N PHE A 29 4.87 -3.43 22.36
CA PHE A 29 5.46 -4.73 22.03
C PHE A 29 6.98 -4.73 22.21
N GLY A 30 7.50 -5.85 22.74
CA GLY A 30 8.94 -6.11 22.83
C GLY A 30 9.60 -6.24 21.45
N LEU A 31 10.94 -6.23 21.42
CA LEU A 31 11.73 -6.27 20.19
C LEU A 31 11.38 -7.47 19.31
N THR A 32 11.29 -8.67 19.88
CA THR A 32 10.98 -9.91 19.15
C THR A 32 9.62 -9.82 18.43
N ALA A 33 8.59 -9.33 19.12
CA ALA A 33 7.26 -9.18 18.54
C ALA A 33 7.24 -8.08 17.44
N ALA A 34 7.95 -6.97 17.66
CA ALA A 34 8.06 -5.90 16.66
C ALA A 34 8.81 -6.37 15.39
N TYR A 35 9.91 -7.11 15.54
CA TYR A 35 10.62 -7.73 14.42
C TYR A 35 9.76 -8.79 13.72
N GLY A 36 8.99 -9.59 14.47
CA GLY A 36 8.04 -10.54 13.92
C GLY A 36 6.97 -9.88 13.05
N ALA A 37 6.34 -8.82 13.56
CA ALA A 37 5.36 -8.04 12.81
C ALA A 37 5.94 -7.45 11.52
N GLN A 38 7.16 -6.89 11.61
CA GLN A 38 7.87 -6.38 10.45
C GLN A 38 8.20 -7.49 9.45
N ALA A 39 8.70 -8.65 9.90
CA ALA A 39 9.04 -9.77 9.03
C ALA A 39 7.81 -10.28 8.25
N VAL A 40 6.66 -10.41 8.93
CA VAL A 40 5.38 -10.75 8.28
C VAL A 40 5.02 -9.72 7.21
N ALA A 41 5.14 -8.43 7.52
CA ALA A 41 4.88 -7.37 6.55
C ALA A 41 5.82 -7.43 5.33
N THR A 42 7.11 -7.65 5.56
CA THR A 42 8.12 -7.81 4.51
C THR A 42 7.79 -8.99 3.60
N ILE A 43 7.47 -10.15 4.17
CA ILE A 43 7.13 -11.35 3.39
C ILE A 43 5.87 -11.11 2.56
N ILE A 44 4.83 -10.52 3.15
CA ILE A 44 3.59 -10.17 2.43
C ILE A 44 3.88 -9.20 1.29
N SER A 45 4.68 -8.16 1.53
CA SER A 45 5.05 -7.17 0.52
C SER A 45 5.82 -7.80 -0.64
N ILE A 46 6.78 -8.69 -0.35
CA ILE A 46 7.51 -9.45 -1.38
C ILE A 46 6.56 -10.34 -2.17
N ALA A 47 5.67 -11.08 -1.50
CA ALA A 47 4.73 -11.95 -2.18
C ALA A 47 3.79 -11.18 -3.12
N ILE A 48 3.29 -10.01 -2.70
CA ILE A 48 2.46 -9.12 -3.52
C ILE A 48 3.28 -8.58 -4.70
N ALA A 49 4.51 -8.12 -4.47
CA ALA A 49 5.37 -7.61 -5.53
C ALA A 49 5.67 -8.69 -6.58
N VAL A 50 6.07 -9.88 -6.16
CA VAL A 50 6.27 -11.02 -7.06
C VAL A 50 4.99 -11.31 -7.84
N TRP A 51 3.84 -11.39 -7.15
CA TRP A 51 2.55 -11.64 -7.78
C TRP A 51 2.17 -10.59 -8.84
N LEU A 52 2.45 -9.31 -8.56
CA LEU A 52 2.18 -8.15 -9.41
C LEU A 52 2.98 -8.17 -10.71
N TRP A 53 4.25 -8.61 -10.63
CA TRP A 53 5.17 -8.67 -11.76
C TRP A 53 5.10 -9.97 -12.57
N ARG A 54 4.35 -10.99 -12.12
CA ARG A 54 4.16 -12.23 -12.87
C ARG A 54 3.54 -11.99 -14.26
N PRO A 55 4.00 -12.69 -15.31
CA PRO A 55 3.38 -12.63 -16.63
C PRO A 55 1.88 -12.98 -16.61
N GLY A 56 1.10 -12.36 -17.51
CA GLY A 56 -0.34 -12.61 -17.65
C GLY A 56 -1.25 -11.81 -16.69
N ARG A 57 -0.69 -10.94 -15.84
CA ARG A 57 -1.46 -10.06 -14.96
C ARG A 57 -1.98 -8.83 -15.70
N GLN A 58 -3.28 -8.54 -15.54
CA GLN A 58 -3.96 -7.35 -16.08
C GLN A 58 -3.74 -6.12 -15.17
N VAL A 59 -2.47 -5.81 -14.88
CA VAL A 59 -2.07 -4.62 -14.13
C VAL A 59 -1.19 -3.79 -15.03
N SER A 60 -1.53 -2.51 -15.24
CA SER A 60 -0.73 -1.63 -16.09
C SER A 60 0.67 -1.46 -15.52
N HIS A 61 1.67 -1.25 -16.39
CA HIS A 61 3.05 -1.11 -15.94
C HIS A 61 3.21 0.03 -14.91
N GLN A 62 2.50 1.13 -15.12
CA GLN A 62 2.52 2.28 -14.20
C GLN A 62 1.94 1.94 -12.82
N GLU A 63 0.82 1.20 -12.76
CA GLU A 63 0.27 0.72 -11.49
C GLU A 63 1.23 -0.25 -10.78
N ARG A 64 1.98 -1.07 -11.53
CA ARG A 64 2.98 -1.98 -10.94
C ARG A 64 4.10 -1.22 -10.25
N VAL A 65 4.60 -0.17 -10.90
CA VAL A 65 5.65 0.71 -10.36
C VAL A 65 5.15 1.43 -9.12
N ALA A 66 3.99 2.09 -9.20
CA ALA A 66 3.41 2.81 -8.06
C ALA A 66 3.20 1.90 -6.84
N LEU A 67 2.70 0.69 -7.05
CA LEU A 67 2.49 -0.27 -5.95
C LEU A 67 3.81 -0.80 -5.38
N THR A 68 4.80 -1.04 -6.23
CA THR A 68 6.11 -1.49 -5.76
C THR A 68 6.75 -0.44 -4.85
N ALA A 69 6.59 0.85 -5.14
CA ALA A 69 7.05 1.94 -4.28
C ALA A 69 6.38 1.90 -2.88
N VAL A 70 5.06 1.68 -2.83
CA VAL A 70 4.33 1.54 -1.55
C VAL A 70 4.78 0.30 -0.78
N LEU A 71 4.93 -0.83 -1.46
CA LEU A 71 5.35 -2.10 -0.85
C LEU A 71 6.79 -2.04 -0.32
N ALA A 72 7.68 -1.30 -0.98
CA ALA A 72 9.05 -1.09 -0.52
C ALA A 72 9.09 -0.38 0.83
N ILE A 73 8.27 0.65 1.03
CA ILE A 73 8.14 1.36 2.31
C ILE A 73 7.63 0.41 3.41
N LEU A 74 6.63 -0.43 3.11
CA LEU A 74 6.11 -1.41 4.07
C LEU A 74 7.11 -2.51 4.43
N ALA A 75 7.95 -2.90 3.46
CA ALA A 75 8.88 -4.00 3.63
C ALA A 75 10.10 -3.65 4.49
N THR A 76 10.44 -2.37 4.63
CA THR A 76 11.61 -1.94 5.40
C THR A 76 11.24 -1.56 6.85
N PRO A 77 12.05 -1.96 7.85
CA PRO A 77 11.97 -1.42 9.20
C PRO A 77 12.50 0.02 9.33
N TYR A 78 13.20 0.52 8.30
CA TYR A 78 13.94 1.79 8.33
C TYR A 78 13.24 2.93 7.57
N GLY A 79 11.93 2.82 7.33
CA GLY A 79 11.17 3.89 6.68
C GLY A 79 10.92 5.07 7.62
N TYR A 80 11.24 6.27 7.16
CA TYR A 80 10.97 7.52 7.87
C TYR A 80 10.11 8.47 7.05
N THR A 81 9.60 9.53 7.69
CA THR A 81 8.76 10.56 7.06
C THR A 81 9.44 11.19 5.84
N TYR A 82 10.76 11.37 5.84
CA TYR A 82 11.51 11.89 4.70
C TYR A 82 11.63 10.91 3.52
N ASP A 83 11.41 9.62 3.74
CA ASP A 83 11.38 8.60 2.67
C ASP A 83 10.02 8.53 1.96
N THR A 84 9.02 9.27 2.44
CA THR A 84 7.66 9.24 1.90
C THR A 84 7.49 9.93 0.55
N ILE A 85 8.55 10.51 -0.03
CA ILE A 85 8.47 11.09 -1.37
C ILE A 85 8.03 10.04 -2.42
N GLY A 86 8.49 8.80 -2.27
CA GLY A 86 8.05 7.70 -3.13
C GLY A 86 6.55 7.37 -2.95
N LEU A 87 6.04 7.48 -1.73
CA LEU A 87 4.61 7.33 -1.43
C LEU A 87 3.78 8.44 -2.06
N ALA A 88 4.23 9.70 -1.94
CA ALA A 88 3.57 10.84 -2.55
C ALA A 88 3.48 10.68 -4.07
N VAL A 89 4.60 10.34 -4.73
CA VAL A 89 4.62 10.05 -6.17
C VAL A 89 3.63 8.94 -6.54
N ALA A 90 3.59 7.86 -5.77
CA ALA A 90 2.62 6.78 -5.99
C ALA A 90 1.16 7.26 -5.87
N VAL A 91 0.84 8.11 -4.89
CA VAL A 91 -0.49 8.72 -4.71
C VAL A 91 -0.86 9.63 -5.89
N ALA A 92 0.05 10.48 -6.36
CA ALA A 92 -0.18 11.32 -7.55
C ALA A 92 -0.38 10.49 -8.82
N MET A 93 0.43 9.44 -9.01
CA MET A 93 0.28 8.51 -10.12
C MET A 93 -1.10 7.84 -10.10
N LEU A 94 -1.54 7.33 -8.95
CA LEU A 94 -2.88 6.75 -8.79
C LEU A 94 -4.00 7.77 -9.06
N ALA A 95 -3.82 9.02 -8.64
CA ALA A 95 -4.76 10.10 -8.92
C ALA A 95 -4.89 10.38 -10.43
N ALA A 96 -3.76 10.43 -11.14
CA ALA A 96 -3.71 10.72 -12.57
C ALA A 96 -4.25 9.57 -13.44
N MET A 97 -4.07 8.31 -13.00
CA MET A 97 -4.50 7.12 -13.74
C MET A 97 -5.98 6.78 -13.54
N THR A 98 -6.65 7.38 -12.55
CA THR A 98 -8.04 7.06 -12.20
C THR A 98 -8.99 8.07 -12.84
N SER A 99 -9.93 7.61 -13.68
CA SER A 99 -10.87 8.51 -14.39
C SER A 99 -11.80 9.31 -13.45
N ARG A 100 -12.09 8.78 -12.26
CA ARG A 100 -12.83 9.47 -11.19
C ARG A 100 -12.07 9.29 -9.87
N PRO A 101 -10.99 10.07 -9.67
CA PRO A 101 -10.14 9.86 -8.52
C PRO A 101 -10.85 10.37 -7.27
N PRO A 102 -10.73 9.66 -6.15
CA PRO A 102 -11.24 10.09 -4.86
C PRO A 102 -10.37 11.20 -4.25
N ARG A 103 -10.55 12.41 -4.75
CA ARG A 103 -9.66 13.53 -4.43
C ARG A 103 -9.44 13.70 -2.92
N LEU A 104 -10.49 13.55 -2.10
CA LEU A 104 -10.37 13.64 -0.65
C LEU A 104 -9.49 12.54 -0.04
N ILE A 105 -9.71 11.27 -0.38
CA ILE A 105 -8.89 10.16 0.15
C ILE A 105 -7.44 10.30 -0.29
N LEU A 106 -7.20 10.63 -1.55
CA LEU A 106 -5.85 10.80 -2.07
C LEU A 106 -5.17 12.05 -1.46
N ALA A 107 -5.91 13.12 -1.22
CA ALA A 107 -5.39 14.30 -0.50
C ALA A 107 -5.00 13.95 0.94
N ILE A 108 -5.80 13.14 1.65
CA ILE A 108 -5.46 12.62 2.97
C ILE A 108 -4.18 11.79 2.89
N CYS A 109 -4.09 10.85 1.94
CA CYS A 109 -2.90 10.01 1.77
C CYS A 109 -1.65 10.84 1.42
N TRP A 110 -1.81 11.90 0.62
CA TRP A 110 -0.75 12.82 0.22
C TRP A 110 -0.23 13.66 1.39
N LEU A 111 -1.13 14.20 2.21
CA LEU A 111 -0.80 15.02 3.37
C LEU A 111 -0.42 14.20 4.61
N TRP A 112 -0.63 12.88 4.58
CA TRP A 112 -0.44 12.00 5.73
C TRP A 112 0.94 12.08 6.38
N PRO A 113 2.08 12.09 5.65
CA PRO A 113 3.39 12.19 6.29
C PRO A 113 3.51 13.44 7.18
N PHE A 114 2.97 14.56 6.72
CA PHE A 114 2.94 15.81 7.50
C PHE A 114 2.04 15.69 8.73
N VAL A 115 0.83 15.15 8.57
CA VAL A 115 -0.12 14.98 9.68
C VAL A 115 0.41 14.02 10.74
N THR A 116 1.04 12.92 10.32
CA THR A 116 1.54 11.90 11.25
C THR A 116 2.64 12.40 12.16
N HIS A 117 3.40 13.40 11.72
CA HIS A 117 4.44 14.01 12.54
C HIS A 117 3.86 14.50 13.88
N TYR A 118 2.70 15.14 13.87
CA TYR A 118 2.02 15.58 15.11
C TYR A 118 1.67 14.43 16.04
N PHE A 119 1.26 13.28 15.51
CA PHE A 119 0.95 12.09 16.31
C PHE A 119 2.20 11.47 16.93
N THR A 120 3.30 11.41 16.17
CA THR A 120 4.53 10.81 16.68
C THR A 120 5.20 11.64 17.75
N TRP A 121 5.08 12.98 17.71
CA TRP A 121 5.47 13.84 18.83
C TRP A 121 4.65 13.56 20.10
N GLY A 122 3.42 13.07 19.96
CA GLY A 122 2.60 12.57 21.07
C GLY A 122 2.91 11.13 21.48
N GLY A 123 3.94 10.49 20.91
CA GLY A 123 4.33 9.09 21.19
C GLY A 123 3.60 8.03 20.37
N TYR A 124 2.76 8.42 19.39
CA TYR A 124 1.98 7.49 18.58
C TYR A 124 2.60 7.30 17.18
N CYS A 125 3.07 6.09 16.86
CA CYS A 125 3.55 5.74 15.52
C CYS A 125 2.41 5.18 14.65
N VAL A 126 1.60 6.06 14.04
CA VAL A 126 0.46 5.67 13.16
C VAL A 126 0.73 5.85 11.66
N ALA A 127 1.92 6.31 11.29
CA ALA A 127 2.21 6.67 9.91
C ALA A 127 2.13 5.50 8.91
N VAL A 128 2.31 4.26 9.38
CA VAL A 128 2.21 3.05 8.55
C VAL A 128 0.79 2.76 8.01
N LEU A 129 -0.23 3.42 8.54
CA LEU A 129 -1.63 3.17 8.16
C LEU A 129 -1.93 3.51 6.69
N VAL A 130 -1.36 4.58 6.13
CA VAL A 130 -1.59 4.94 4.72
C VAL A 130 -0.96 3.95 3.74
N PRO A 131 0.33 3.57 3.85
CA PRO A 131 0.87 2.57 2.93
C PRO A 131 0.14 1.22 3.06
N LEU A 132 -0.32 0.84 4.26
CA LEU A 132 -1.19 -0.33 4.45
C LEU A 132 -2.54 -0.19 3.74
N PHE A 133 -3.19 0.97 3.86
CA PHE A 133 -4.47 1.25 3.22
C PHE A 133 -4.36 1.17 1.69
N LEU A 134 -3.33 1.80 1.11
CA LEU A 134 -3.09 1.79 -0.33
C LEU A 134 -2.78 0.37 -0.84
N ALA A 135 -1.89 -0.35 -0.15
CA ALA A 135 -1.56 -1.74 -0.52
C ALA A 135 -2.80 -2.65 -0.46
N ARG A 136 -3.61 -2.54 0.61
CA ARG A 136 -4.85 -3.31 0.78
C ARG A 136 -5.87 -2.99 -0.32
N GLY A 137 -6.13 -1.70 -0.58
CA GLY A 137 -7.11 -1.26 -1.58
C GLY A 137 -6.80 -1.80 -2.97
N CYS A 138 -5.53 -1.77 -3.36
CA CYS A 138 -5.09 -2.30 -4.64
C CYS A 138 -5.13 -3.83 -4.71
N CYS A 139 -4.73 -4.54 -3.65
CA CYS A 139 -4.86 -6.00 -3.61
C CYS A 139 -6.31 -6.47 -3.75
N LEU A 140 -7.25 -5.80 -3.08
CA LEU A 140 -8.68 -6.12 -3.17
C LEU A 140 -9.23 -5.89 -4.58
N ARG A 141 -8.81 -4.83 -5.26
CA ARG A 141 -9.21 -4.56 -6.65
C ARG A 141 -8.81 -5.71 -7.57
N TYR A 142 -7.54 -6.07 -7.60
CA TYR A 142 -7.08 -7.07 -8.56
C TYR A 142 -7.45 -8.51 -8.17
N GLY A 143 -7.64 -8.79 -6.88
CA GLY A 143 -8.21 -10.06 -6.43
C GLY A 143 -9.62 -10.28 -6.98
N ARG A 144 -10.47 -9.24 -6.96
CA ARG A 144 -11.84 -9.29 -7.51
C ARG A 144 -11.85 -9.42 -9.03
N GLU A 145 -10.97 -8.72 -9.73
CA GLU A 145 -10.84 -8.83 -11.20
C GLU A 145 -10.37 -10.23 -11.63
N ALA A 146 -9.42 -10.82 -10.91
CA ALA A 146 -8.96 -12.20 -11.15
C ALA A 146 -10.07 -13.24 -10.92
N GLY A 147 -10.92 -13.04 -9.91
CA GLY A 147 -12.10 -13.88 -9.67
C GLY A 147 -13.15 -13.75 -10.78
N ARG A 148 -13.42 -12.52 -11.25
CA ARG A 148 -14.40 -12.25 -12.31
C ARG A 148 -14.02 -12.91 -13.64
N LEU A 149 -12.73 -12.89 -14.00
CA LEU A 149 -12.21 -13.52 -15.22
C LEU A 149 -12.29 -15.06 -15.18
N LYS A 150 -12.30 -15.69 -14.01
CA LYS A 150 -12.41 -17.14 -13.86
C LYS A 150 -13.86 -17.67 -13.83
N SER A 151 -14.86 -16.79 -13.79
CA SER A 151 -16.28 -17.19 -13.73
C SER A 151 -16.74 -17.97 -14.98
N PRO A 152 -17.62 -18.98 -14.86
CA PRO A 152 -18.09 -19.78 -16.01
C PRO A 152 -18.73 -18.93 -17.12
N GLN A 153 -19.36 -17.81 -16.75
CA GLN A 153 -19.94 -16.85 -17.68
C GLN A 153 -18.89 -16.21 -18.60
N SER A 154 -17.68 -15.89 -18.12
CA SER A 154 -16.63 -15.28 -18.94
C SER A 154 -16.05 -16.25 -19.99
N ARG A 155 -16.04 -17.55 -19.69
CA ARG A 155 -15.64 -18.60 -20.65
C ARG A 155 -16.63 -18.73 -21.81
N ARG A 156 -17.93 -18.56 -21.53
CA ARG A 156 -19.01 -18.64 -22.54
C ARG A 156 -19.00 -17.47 -23.52
N TRP A 157 -18.53 -16.29 -23.10
CA TRP A 157 -18.33 -15.13 -23.98
C TRP A 157 -17.13 -15.29 -24.91
N ARG A 158 -16.01 -15.90 -24.43
CA ARG A 158 -14.84 -16.14 -25.28
C ARG A 158 -15.06 -17.18 -26.37
N SER A 159 -16.00 -18.10 -26.21
CA SER A 159 -16.36 -19.07 -27.26
C SER A 159 -17.40 -18.55 -28.24
N GLY A 160 -17.93 -17.33 -28.08
CA GLY A 160 -19.15 -16.89 -28.79
C GLY A 160 -19.13 -15.52 -29.46
N SER A 161 -18.12 -14.65 -29.30
CA SER A 161 -18.24 -13.27 -29.78
C SER A 161 -17.02 -12.75 -30.56
N GLY A 162 -17.03 -13.00 -31.87
CA GLY A 162 -16.58 -11.97 -32.82
C GLY A 162 -17.71 -10.96 -33.02
N ARG A 163 -17.66 -9.81 -32.33
CA ARG A 163 -18.19 -8.48 -32.76
C ARG A 163 -18.30 -7.49 -31.59
N SER A 164 -17.68 -6.32 -31.81
CA SER A 164 -18.11 -4.96 -31.45
C SER A 164 -18.25 -4.49 -29.98
N ARG A 165 -17.31 -3.58 -29.64
CA ARG A 165 -17.42 -2.24 -29.01
C ARG A 165 -17.85 -2.02 -27.53
N SER A 166 -16.94 -1.24 -26.91
CA SER A 166 -17.12 -0.07 -26.04
C SER A 166 -17.92 -0.18 -24.73
N GLY A 167 -17.23 0.08 -23.62
CA GLY A 167 -17.83 0.40 -22.33
C GLY A 167 -16.81 0.39 -21.20
N ALA A 168 -16.00 1.45 -21.09
CA ALA A 168 -15.09 1.64 -19.96
C ALA A 168 -15.91 1.80 -18.67
N THR A 169 -15.84 0.81 -17.78
CA THR A 169 -16.58 0.78 -16.51
C THR A 169 -15.75 1.47 -15.42
N ALA A 170 -16.39 2.39 -14.68
CA ALA A 170 -15.75 3.21 -13.66
C ALA A 170 -15.14 2.37 -12.51
N PRO A 171 -14.00 2.80 -11.93
CA PRO A 171 -13.26 2.07 -10.91
C PRO A 171 -14.00 1.97 -9.57
N ALA A 172 -14.01 0.78 -8.98
CA ALA A 172 -14.78 0.41 -7.78
C ALA A 172 -14.08 0.67 -6.44
N ILE A 173 -12.94 1.39 -6.42
CA ILE A 173 -12.26 1.80 -5.17
C ILE A 173 -13.21 2.63 -4.28
N PHE A 174 -14.27 3.21 -4.87
CA PHE A 174 -15.19 4.18 -4.24
C PHE A 174 -16.62 3.70 -4.00
N ARG A 175 -16.91 2.40 -4.08
CA ARG A 175 -18.28 1.91 -3.82
C ARG A 175 -18.63 1.69 -2.34
N LEU A 176 -17.75 2.07 -1.41
CA LEU A 176 -17.93 1.90 0.04
C LEU A 176 -17.59 3.15 0.85
N ALA A 177 -17.52 4.31 0.19
CA ALA A 177 -17.50 5.61 0.85
C ALA A 177 -18.83 6.31 0.57
#